data_AF-A0A2E4G3S8-F1
#
_entry.id   AF-A0A2E4G3S8-F1
#
_cell.length_a   1.000
_cell.length_b   1.000
_cell.length_c   1.000
_cell.angle_alpha   90.00
_cell.angle_beta   90.00
_cell.angle_gamma   90.00
#
_symmetry.space_group_name_H-M   'P 1'
#
loop_
_entity.id
_entity.type
_entity.pdbx_description
1 polymer ?
#
loop_
_entity_poly.entity_id
_entity_poly.type
_entity_poly.pdbx_seq_one_letter_code
_entity_poly.pdbx_strand_id
1 'polypeptide(L)'
;MKKKTVLFILLAQMAFYYACTDPNSVDGTHENTEATVEEHKDDFNYTADRFADLKVIRYQVPGFEELPLDQKKLLYYLYEAALSGRDIMYEQNYQHNLQLRKTLEAIVKQSETIEDKEELEKLMVFAKRFWFSNGIHHHYSNLKIEADFSSDFFEKVFGQLDEAALPLRGNQSRADLLKLLNDVIFNPEVAPKKVNLDPEVDLVLSSAVN
;
A
#
# COMPACT_ATOMS: atom_id res chain seq x y z
N MET A 1 46.97 53.46 27.27
CA MET A 1 47.38 52.13 27.76
C MET A 1 46.28 51.12 27.43
N LYS A 2 46.70 49.97 26.89
CA LYS A 2 45.98 48.69 26.64
C LYS A 2 44.81 48.68 25.62
N LYS A 3 45.16 48.03 24.50
CA LYS A 3 44.41 47.62 23.30
C LYS A 3 43.41 46.48 23.59
N LYS A 4 42.34 46.49 22.80
CA LYS A 4 41.64 45.36 22.12
C LYS A 4 41.07 44.21 22.99
N THR A 5 39.77 43.97 22.86
CA THR A 5 39.21 42.65 22.47
C THR A 5 37.81 42.87 21.88
N VAL A 6 37.73 42.95 20.56
CA VAL A 6 36.52 42.65 19.79
C VAL A 6 36.84 41.30 19.15
N LEU A 7 36.16 40.23 19.57
CA LEU A 7 36.32 38.91 18.98
C LEU A 7 35.04 38.08 19.14
N PHE A 8 34.34 37.91 18.02
CA PHE A 8 33.60 36.72 17.58
C PHE A 8 32.62 36.02 18.55
N ILE A 9 31.33 36.28 18.34
CA ILE A 9 30.29 35.23 18.43
C ILE A 9 29.54 35.25 17.09
N LEU A 10 30.15 34.60 16.10
CA LEU A 10 29.55 34.32 14.80
C LEU A 10 30.22 33.05 14.27
N LEU A 11 29.91 31.91 14.90
CA LEU A 11 30.36 30.57 14.51
C LEU A 11 29.48 29.53 15.20
N ALA A 12 28.21 29.48 14.81
CA ALA A 12 27.29 28.37 15.10
C ALA A 12 26.39 28.04 13.90
N GLN A 13 26.90 28.22 12.67
CA GLN A 13 26.21 27.84 11.42
C GLN A 13 27.11 27.14 10.37
N MET A 14 28.25 26.57 10.77
CA MET A 14 29.06 25.75 9.86
C MET A 14 29.51 24.44 10.52
N ALA A 15 28.54 23.61 10.91
CA ALA A 15 28.80 22.23 11.36
C ALA A 15 28.03 21.20 10.51
N PHE A 16 27.84 21.46 9.21
CA PHE A 16 27.25 20.50 8.26
C PHE A 16 28.05 20.33 6.95
N TYR A 17 29.32 20.74 6.92
CA TYR A 17 30.18 20.59 5.72
C TYR A 17 31.55 19.94 6.00
N TYR A 18 31.66 19.08 7.02
CA TYR A 18 32.86 18.25 7.23
C TYR A 18 32.49 16.76 7.19
N ALA A 19 32.03 16.32 6.02
CA ALA A 19 32.00 14.91 5.65
C ALA A 19 32.44 14.82 4.19
N CYS A 20 33.77 14.85 4.00
CA CYS A 20 34.56 14.34 2.85
C CYS A 20 35.85 15.16 2.71
N THR A 21 36.88 14.80 3.48
CA THR A 21 38.28 14.99 3.06
C THR A 21 39.13 13.98 3.81
N ASP A 22 39.69 13.01 3.09
CA ASP A 22 40.51 11.92 3.61
C ASP A 22 41.99 12.39 3.64
N PRO A 23 42.73 12.31 4.77
CA PRO A 23 44.03 12.96 4.91
C PRO A 23 45.22 12.06 4.57
N ASN A 24 45.11 11.15 3.59
CA ASN A 24 46.26 10.38 3.08
C ASN A 24 46.04 9.91 1.65
N SER A 25 46.36 10.76 0.67
CA SER A 25 46.57 10.35 -0.72
C SER A 25 48.04 9.99 -0.94
N VAL A 26 48.35 8.69 -1.05
CA VAL A 26 49.53 8.19 -1.77
C VAL A 26 49.14 6.94 -2.56
N ASP A 27 49.10 7.15 -3.88
CA ASP A 27 49.47 6.27 -5.00
C ASP A 27 49.12 4.76 -4.97
N GLY A 28 48.20 4.39 -5.86
CA GLY A 28 48.42 3.33 -6.85
C GLY A 28 48.66 1.89 -6.39
N THR A 29 47.59 1.18 -6.03
CA THR A 29 47.29 -0.21 -6.43
C THR A 29 45.82 -0.50 -6.11
N HIS A 30 45.01 -0.77 -7.13
CA HIS A 30 43.63 -1.22 -6.95
C HIS A 30 43.64 -2.66 -6.44
N GLU A 31 43.64 -2.82 -5.11
CA GLU A 31 43.26 -4.07 -4.49
C GLU A 31 41.73 -4.12 -4.52
N ASN A 32 41.19 -4.90 -5.48
CA ASN A 32 39.78 -5.28 -5.48
C ASN A 32 39.52 -6.01 -4.16
N THR A 33 39.02 -5.30 -3.15
CA THR A 33 38.26 -5.94 -2.10
C THR A 33 36.94 -6.34 -2.75
N GLU A 34 36.94 -7.51 -3.38
CA GLU A 34 35.71 -8.23 -3.67
C GLU A 34 34.95 -8.30 -2.34
N ALA A 35 33.89 -7.50 -2.23
CA ALA A 35 32.82 -7.86 -1.32
C ALA A 35 32.44 -9.28 -1.76
N THR A 36 32.79 -10.26 -0.94
CA THR A 36 32.34 -11.63 -1.09
C THR A 36 30.82 -11.57 -1.11
N VAL A 37 30.26 -11.52 -2.32
CA VAL A 37 28.89 -11.96 -2.55
C VAL A 37 28.97 -13.44 -2.26
N GLU A 38 28.68 -13.83 -1.02
CA GLU A 38 28.34 -15.21 -0.76
C GLU A 38 27.21 -15.53 -1.75
N GLU A 39 27.50 -16.37 -2.75
CA GLU A 39 26.48 -17.04 -3.53
C GLU A 39 25.71 -17.94 -2.56
N HIS A 40 24.77 -17.35 -1.85
CA HIS A 40 23.73 -18.10 -1.21
C HIS A 40 22.94 -18.73 -2.35
N LYS A 41 23.12 -20.04 -2.55
CA LYS A 41 22.16 -20.88 -3.29
C LYS A 41 20.87 -20.86 -2.49
N ASP A 42 20.14 -19.77 -2.62
CA ASP A 42 18.97 -19.51 -1.82
C ASP A 42 17.75 -20.08 -2.55
N ASP A 43 17.17 -21.14 -2.02
CA ASP A 43 15.89 -21.71 -2.45
C ASP A 43 14.69 -20.77 -2.12
N PHE A 44 14.98 -19.52 -1.73
CA PHE A 44 13.98 -18.53 -1.41
C PHE A 44 13.23 -18.07 -2.67
N ASN A 45 11.94 -18.40 -2.74
CA ASN A 45 11.07 -17.87 -3.78
C ASN A 45 10.71 -16.41 -3.49
N TYR A 46 11.43 -15.48 -4.15
CA TYR A 46 11.20 -14.04 -4.10
C TYR A 46 9.87 -13.59 -4.69
N THR A 47 9.21 -14.40 -5.52
CA THR A 47 7.93 -14.03 -6.12
C THR A 47 6.79 -14.69 -5.33
N ALA A 48 5.93 -13.88 -4.71
CA ALA A 48 4.73 -14.39 -4.03
C ALA A 48 3.58 -14.64 -4.99
N ASP A 49 3.34 -13.70 -5.92
CA ASP A 49 2.20 -13.76 -6.83
C ASP A 49 2.41 -12.85 -8.05
N ARG A 50 1.65 -13.09 -9.11
CA ARG A 50 1.55 -12.22 -10.28
C ARG A 50 0.12 -12.22 -10.81
N PHE A 51 -0.47 -11.05 -10.93
CA PHE A 51 -1.85 -10.86 -11.40
C PHE A 51 -1.99 -9.49 -12.05
N ALA A 52 -2.80 -9.38 -13.09
CA ALA A 52 -2.89 -8.18 -13.92
C ALA A 52 -1.49 -7.66 -14.28
N ASP A 53 -1.23 -6.38 -14.04
CA ASP A 53 0.04 -5.68 -14.23
C ASP A 53 0.95 -5.68 -12.99
N LEU A 54 0.60 -6.45 -11.95
CA LEU A 54 1.25 -6.43 -10.65
C LEU A 54 2.08 -7.69 -10.39
N LYS A 55 3.24 -7.52 -9.76
CA LYS A 55 4.09 -8.59 -9.23
C LYS A 55 4.31 -8.37 -7.74
N VAL A 56 3.86 -9.31 -6.92
CA VAL A 56 4.09 -9.28 -5.47
C VAL A 56 5.41 -9.99 -5.18
N ILE A 57 6.35 -9.26 -4.58
CA ILE A 57 7.66 -9.79 -4.21
C ILE A 57 7.80 -9.90 -2.70
N ARG A 58 8.67 -10.80 -2.27
CA ARG A 58 9.04 -11.06 -0.87
C ARG A 58 10.49 -10.64 -0.69
N TYR A 59 10.80 -10.15 0.50
CA TYR A 59 12.16 -9.83 0.91
C TYR A 59 12.51 -10.62 2.17
N GLN A 60 13.79 -10.95 2.31
CA GLN A 60 14.34 -11.51 3.55
C GLN A 60 14.72 -10.38 4.50
N VAL A 61 14.84 -10.69 5.78
CA VAL A 61 15.36 -9.77 6.80
C VAL A 61 16.60 -10.40 7.46
N PRO A 62 17.75 -10.49 6.75
CA PRO A 62 18.96 -11.09 7.30
C PRO A 62 19.43 -10.33 8.55
N GLY A 63 19.98 -11.05 9.53
CA GLY A 63 20.44 -10.43 10.78
C GLY A 63 19.37 -10.32 11.86
N PHE A 64 18.09 -10.64 11.56
CA PHE A 64 17.01 -10.53 12.54
C PHE A 64 17.14 -11.57 13.65
N GLU A 65 17.54 -12.80 13.31
CA GLU A 65 17.70 -13.92 14.23
C GLU A 65 18.81 -13.68 15.26
N GLU A 66 19.81 -12.89 14.92
CA GLU A 66 20.97 -12.57 15.75
C GLU A 66 20.68 -11.45 16.77
N LEU A 67 19.57 -10.74 16.62
CA LEU A 67 19.22 -9.63 17.52
C LEU A 67 18.93 -10.13 18.94
N PRO A 68 19.40 -9.40 19.98
CA PRO A 68 18.97 -9.61 21.35
C PRO A 68 17.44 -9.55 21.49
N LEU A 69 16.90 -10.30 22.45
CA LEU A 69 15.45 -10.42 22.65
C LEU A 69 14.75 -9.06 22.83
N ASP A 70 15.38 -8.12 23.53
CA ASP A 70 14.77 -6.81 23.78
C ASP A 70 14.67 -5.96 22.50
N GLN A 71 15.61 -6.10 21.57
CA GLN A 71 15.51 -5.46 20.25
C GLN A 71 14.42 -6.11 19.39
N LYS A 72 14.30 -7.45 19.43
CA LYS A 72 13.20 -8.15 18.73
C LYS A 72 11.83 -7.71 19.25
N LYS A 73 11.67 -7.55 20.56
CA LYS A 73 10.44 -7.03 21.17
C LYS A 73 10.13 -5.61 20.71
N LEU A 74 11.13 -4.72 20.71
CA LEU A 74 10.97 -3.36 20.21
C LEU A 74 10.50 -3.36 18.74
N LEU A 75 11.18 -4.13 17.87
CA LEU A 75 10.82 -4.24 16.45
C LEU A 75 9.42 -4.82 16.26
N TYR A 76 9.05 -5.84 17.05
CA TYR A 76 7.70 -6.41 17.03
C TYR A 76 6.64 -5.35 17.35
N TYR A 77 6.81 -4.56 18.42
CA TYR A 77 5.84 -3.53 18.76
C TYR A 77 5.77 -2.40 17.72
N LEU A 78 6.89 -2.02 17.12
CA LEU A 78 6.90 -1.05 16.01
C LEU A 78 6.19 -1.59 14.76
N TYR A 79 6.35 -2.89 14.47
CA TYR A 79 5.67 -3.56 13.37
C TYR A 79 4.14 -3.60 13.58
N GLU A 80 3.68 -4.00 14.76
CA GLU A 80 2.25 -4.00 15.10
C GLU A 80 1.64 -2.58 15.01
N ALA A 81 2.38 -1.56 15.47
CA ALA A 81 1.97 -0.17 15.32
C ALA A 81 1.86 0.25 13.84
N ALA A 82 2.81 -0.16 12.99
CA ALA A 82 2.76 0.12 11.55
C ALA A 82 1.56 -0.58 10.87
N LEU A 83 1.30 -1.86 11.19
CA LEU A 83 0.18 -2.62 10.62
C LEU A 83 -1.19 -2.03 11.01
N SER A 84 -1.30 -1.47 12.21
CA SER A 84 -2.54 -0.88 12.73
C SER A 84 -3.04 0.31 11.88
N GLY A 85 -2.16 0.93 11.09
CA GLY A 85 -2.51 2.04 10.20
C GLY A 85 -3.18 1.65 8.88
N ARG A 86 -3.28 0.35 8.55
CA ARG A 86 -3.78 -0.11 7.24
C ARG A 86 -5.13 0.51 6.87
N ASP A 87 -6.11 0.43 7.76
CA ASP A 87 -7.47 0.88 7.46
C ASP A 87 -7.59 2.40 7.30
N ILE A 88 -6.68 3.17 7.91
CA ILE A 88 -6.61 4.62 7.74
C ILE A 88 -6.34 4.96 6.27
N MET A 89 -5.43 4.24 5.61
CA MET A 89 -5.10 4.45 4.21
C MET A 89 -6.28 4.16 3.27
N TYR A 90 -7.06 3.10 3.54
CA TYR A 90 -8.25 2.80 2.74
C TYR A 90 -9.27 3.94 2.83
N GLU A 91 -9.56 4.42 4.05
CA GLU A 91 -10.56 5.48 4.27
C GLU A 91 -10.11 6.83 3.70
N GLN A 92 -8.81 7.15 3.76
CA GLN A 92 -8.24 8.34 3.12
C GLN A 92 -8.26 8.25 1.59
N ASN A 93 -8.04 7.06 1.02
CA ASN A 93 -8.03 6.91 -0.44
C ASN A 93 -9.42 7.06 -1.06
N TYR A 94 -10.49 6.65 -0.36
CA TYR A 94 -11.89 6.85 -0.77
C TYR A 94 -12.85 6.40 0.35
N GLN A 95 -13.88 7.21 0.62
CA GLN A 95 -14.86 7.00 1.71
C GLN A 95 -15.61 5.65 1.71
N HIS A 96 -15.66 4.94 0.58
CA HIS A 96 -16.36 3.64 0.44
C HIS A 96 -15.40 2.44 0.42
N ASN A 97 -14.09 2.67 0.45
CA ASN A 97 -13.09 1.60 0.37
C ASN A 97 -13.22 0.60 1.53
N LEU A 98 -13.46 1.04 2.78
CA LEU A 98 -13.59 0.10 3.89
C LEU A 98 -14.84 -0.79 3.79
N GLN A 99 -15.96 -0.28 3.30
CA GLN A 99 -17.16 -1.10 3.06
C GLN A 99 -16.93 -2.08 1.91
N LEU A 100 -16.30 -1.64 0.82
CA LEU A 100 -15.97 -2.55 -0.28
C LEU A 100 -14.95 -3.62 0.13
N ARG A 101 -13.88 -3.23 0.85
CA ARG A 101 -12.85 -4.16 1.35
C ARG A 101 -13.46 -5.30 2.15
N LYS A 102 -14.28 -4.97 3.15
CA LYS A 102 -14.93 -5.95 4.02
C LYS A 102 -15.92 -6.83 3.26
N THR A 103 -16.62 -6.27 2.27
CA THR A 103 -17.53 -7.03 1.39
C THR A 103 -16.76 -8.02 0.51
N LEU A 104 -15.68 -7.58 -0.13
CA LEU A 104 -14.81 -8.46 -0.92
C LEU A 104 -14.20 -9.56 -0.02
N GLU A 105 -13.70 -9.22 1.16
CA GLU A 105 -13.19 -10.21 2.13
C GLU A 105 -14.26 -11.22 2.54
N ALA A 106 -15.52 -10.82 2.68
CA ALA A 106 -16.63 -11.72 2.98
C ALA A 106 -16.94 -12.66 1.79
N ILE A 107 -16.97 -12.14 0.57
CA ILE A 107 -17.15 -12.95 -0.66
C ILE A 107 -16.00 -13.96 -0.81
N VAL A 108 -14.75 -13.52 -0.63
CA VAL A 108 -13.57 -14.38 -0.77
C VAL A 108 -13.54 -15.49 0.28
N LYS A 109 -14.01 -15.23 1.51
CA LYS A 109 -14.09 -16.28 2.55
C LYS A 109 -15.00 -17.46 2.18
N GLN A 110 -15.96 -17.25 1.27
CA GLN A 110 -16.86 -18.29 0.77
C GLN A 110 -16.58 -18.66 -0.70
N SER A 111 -15.40 -18.33 -1.23
CA SER A 111 -15.05 -18.57 -2.64
C SER A 111 -15.23 -20.04 -3.08
N GLU A 112 -15.02 -20.98 -2.16
CA GLU A 112 -15.17 -22.40 -2.41
C GLU A 112 -16.61 -22.78 -2.79
N THR A 113 -17.61 -22.11 -2.22
CA THR A 113 -19.04 -22.40 -2.46
C THR A 113 -19.61 -21.69 -3.69
N ILE A 114 -18.86 -20.78 -4.32
CA ILE A 114 -19.29 -20.06 -5.51
C ILE A 114 -19.12 -20.96 -6.73
N GLU A 115 -20.22 -21.23 -7.45
CA GLU A 115 -20.25 -22.17 -8.58
C GLU A 115 -19.59 -21.61 -9.85
N ASP A 116 -19.81 -20.32 -10.15
CA ASP A 116 -19.26 -19.67 -11.34
C ASP A 116 -17.80 -19.31 -11.11
N LYS A 117 -16.91 -20.25 -11.45
CA LYS A 117 -15.46 -20.10 -11.22
C LYS A 117 -14.81 -19.09 -12.16
N GLU A 118 -15.36 -18.88 -13.36
CA GLU A 118 -14.80 -17.93 -14.32
C GLU A 118 -14.99 -16.49 -13.85
N GLU A 119 -16.22 -16.12 -13.48
CA GLU A 119 -16.50 -14.79 -12.91
C GLU A 119 -15.82 -14.59 -11.56
N LEU A 120 -15.72 -15.66 -10.76
CA LEU A 120 -14.97 -15.64 -9.50
C LEU A 120 -13.49 -15.34 -9.72
N GLU A 121 -12.84 -15.93 -10.72
CA GLU A 121 -11.43 -15.64 -11.04
C GLU A 121 -11.25 -14.15 -11.40
N LYS A 122 -12.17 -13.56 -12.18
CA LYS A 122 -12.16 -12.13 -12.50
C LYS A 122 -12.34 -11.27 -11.26
N LEU A 123 -13.28 -11.63 -10.37
CA LEU A 123 -13.47 -10.96 -9.08
C LEU A 123 -12.22 -11.08 -8.20
N MET A 124 -11.55 -12.23 -8.19
CA MET A 124 -10.31 -12.43 -7.43
C MET A 124 -9.19 -11.54 -7.94
N VAL A 125 -9.05 -11.38 -9.26
CA VAL A 125 -8.08 -10.43 -9.83
C VAL A 125 -8.41 -9.00 -9.41
N PHE A 126 -9.67 -8.59 -9.48
CA PHE A 126 -10.11 -7.26 -9.01
C PHE A 126 -9.81 -7.06 -7.51
N ALA A 127 -10.18 -8.02 -6.66
CA ALA A 127 -9.94 -7.95 -5.22
C ALA A 127 -8.44 -7.85 -4.88
N LYS A 128 -7.59 -8.59 -5.60
CA LYS A 128 -6.13 -8.50 -5.43
C LYS A 128 -5.59 -7.13 -5.85
N ARG A 129 -6.06 -6.56 -6.97
CA ARG A 129 -5.69 -5.19 -7.41
C ARG A 129 -6.16 -4.14 -6.40
N PHE A 130 -7.36 -4.31 -5.85
CA PHE A 130 -7.93 -3.46 -4.80
C PHE A 130 -7.10 -3.49 -3.52
N TRP A 131 -6.69 -4.68 -3.05
CA TRP A 131 -5.85 -4.82 -1.86
C TRP A 131 -4.45 -4.24 -2.07
N PHE A 132 -3.85 -4.49 -3.23
CA PHE A 132 -2.54 -3.96 -3.58
C PHE A 132 -2.53 -2.43 -3.63
N SER A 133 -3.62 -1.82 -4.14
CA SER A 133 -3.71 -0.37 -4.32
C SER A 133 -4.28 0.37 -3.10
N ASN A 134 -4.64 -0.35 -2.04
CA ASN A 134 -5.36 0.19 -0.88
C ASN A 134 -6.67 0.94 -1.24
N GLY A 135 -7.40 0.43 -2.25
CA GLY A 135 -8.63 1.05 -2.73
C GLY A 135 -8.98 0.70 -4.18
N ILE A 136 -10.08 1.28 -4.68
CA ILE A 136 -10.61 1.05 -6.04
C ILE A 136 -9.83 1.73 -7.16
N HIS A 137 -8.77 2.46 -6.85
CA HIS A 137 -7.99 3.22 -7.84
C HIS A 137 -6.62 2.63 -7.99
N HIS A 138 -6.13 2.57 -9.22
CA HIS A 138 -4.80 2.08 -9.54
C HIS A 138 -3.73 2.92 -8.83
N HIS A 139 -2.85 2.26 -8.08
CA HIS A 139 -1.83 2.89 -7.22
C HIS A 139 -0.93 3.93 -7.94
N TYR A 140 -0.64 3.74 -9.23
CA TYR A 140 0.18 4.65 -10.03
C TYR A 140 -0.63 5.69 -10.84
N SER A 141 -1.50 5.25 -11.76
CA SER A 141 -2.26 6.15 -12.64
C SER A 141 -3.39 6.91 -11.95
N ASN A 142 -3.78 6.55 -10.72
CA ASN A 142 -4.94 7.06 -9.99
C ASN A 142 -6.30 6.80 -10.66
N LEU A 143 -6.35 6.13 -11.82
CA LEU A 143 -7.59 5.77 -12.49
C LEU A 143 -8.34 4.70 -11.70
N LYS A 144 -9.67 4.74 -11.71
CA LYS A 144 -10.51 3.67 -11.17
C LYS A 144 -10.19 2.35 -11.88
N ILE A 145 -10.14 1.29 -11.08
CA ILE A 145 -9.93 -0.09 -11.53
C ILE A 145 -11.24 -0.58 -12.14
N GLU A 146 -11.20 -0.99 -13.40
CA GLU A 146 -12.34 -1.62 -14.07
C GLU A 146 -12.54 -3.05 -13.55
N ALA A 147 -13.81 -3.43 -13.39
CA ALA A 147 -14.21 -4.77 -13.02
C ALA A 147 -14.50 -5.60 -14.28
N ASP A 148 -13.84 -6.74 -14.40
CA ASP A 148 -14.00 -7.67 -15.54
C ASP A 148 -15.09 -8.72 -15.31
N PHE A 149 -15.70 -8.76 -14.11
CA PHE A 149 -16.87 -9.57 -13.78
C PHE A 149 -18.15 -8.74 -13.94
N SER A 150 -19.29 -9.40 -14.04
CA SER A 150 -20.60 -8.79 -14.23
C SER A 150 -21.22 -8.27 -12.91
N SER A 151 -22.05 -7.23 -13.03
CA SER A 151 -22.90 -6.76 -11.92
C SER A 151 -23.82 -7.87 -11.42
N ASP A 152 -24.43 -8.64 -12.31
CA ASP A 152 -25.33 -9.74 -11.96
C ASP A 152 -24.62 -10.82 -11.14
N PHE A 153 -23.37 -11.17 -11.50
CA PHE A 153 -22.55 -12.08 -10.71
C PHE A 153 -22.25 -11.50 -9.32
N PHE A 154 -21.85 -10.23 -9.24
CA PHE A 154 -21.57 -9.56 -7.98
C PHE A 154 -22.80 -9.54 -7.05
N GLU A 155 -23.96 -9.19 -7.59
CA GLU A 155 -25.24 -9.18 -6.86
C GLU A 155 -25.60 -10.57 -6.35
N LYS A 156 -25.41 -11.61 -7.17
CA LYS A 156 -25.65 -13.00 -6.78
C LYS A 156 -24.77 -13.40 -5.59
N VAL A 157 -23.45 -13.20 -5.68
CA VAL A 157 -22.52 -13.62 -4.60
C VAL A 157 -22.65 -12.74 -3.36
N PHE A 158 -22.97 -11.45 -3.52
CA PHE A 158 -23.27 -10.56 -2.41
C PHE A 158 -24.56 -11.00 -1.68
N GLY A 159 -25.59 -11.39 -2.44
CA GLY A 159 -26.87 -11.86 -1.89
C GLY A 159 -26.76 -13.13 -1.04
N GLN A 160 -25.70 -13.93 -1.26
CA GLN A 160 -25.39 -15.13 -0.47
C GLN A 160 -24.71 -14.82 0.87
N LEU A 161 -24.24 -13.58 1.08
CA LEU A 161 -23.57 -13.21 2.33
C LEU A 161 -24.57 -13.12 3.49
N ASP A 162 -24.17 -13.68 4.63
CA ASP A 162 -24.85 -13.44 5.91
C ASP A 162 -24.85 -11.95 6.26
N GLU A 163 -25.95 -11.48 6.85
CA GLU A 163 -26.10 -10.06 7.19
C GLU A 163 -25.06 -9.59 8.21
N ALA A 164 -24.64 -10.49 9.11
CA ALA A 164 -23.58 -10.24 10.09
C ALA A 164 -22.19 -9.99 9.46
N ALA A 165 -21.98 -10.41 8.20
CA ALA A 165 -20.74 -10.17 7.47
C ALA A 165 -20.76 -8.84 6.70
N LEU A 166 -21.93 -8.18 6.59
CA LEU A 166 -22.07 -6.96 5.81
C LEU A 166 -21.61 -5.73 6.61
N PRO A 167 -20.77 -4.87 6.02
CA PRO A 167 -20.27 -3.65 6.67
C PRO A 167 -21.30 -2.51 6.58
N LEU A 168 -22.50 -2.72 7.11
CA LEU A 168 -23.57 -1.72 7.15
C LEU A 168 -23.18 -0.53 8.04
N ARG A 169 -23.52 0.70 7.62
CA ARG A 169 -23.29 1.93 8.38
C ARG A 169 -24.63 2.54 8.81
N GLY A 170 -24.78 2.89 10.09
CA GLY A 170 -26.00 3.51 10.61
C GLY A 170 -27.24 2.67 10.33
N ASN A 171 -28.26 3.26 9.69
CA ASN A 171 -29.51 2.58 9.30
C ASN A 171 -29.51 2.05 7.86
N GLN A 172 -28.32 1.86 7.25
CA GLN A 172 -28.20 1.35 5.89
C GLN A 172 -28.71 -0.08 5.78
N SER A 173 -29.58 -0.36 4.81
CA SER A 173 -30.05 -1.72 4.52
C SER A 173 -29.06 -2.50 3.64
N ARG A 174 -29.21 -3.83 3.57
CA ARG A 174 -28.49 -4.68 2.60
C ARG A 174 -28.64 -4.16 1.17
N ALA A 175 -29.84 -3.77 0.78
CA ALA A 175 -30.14 -3.27 -0.56
C ALA A 175 -29.43 -1.92 -0.83
N ASP A 176 -29.38 -1.03 0.17
CA ASP A 176 -28.67 0.25 0.04
C ASP A 176 -27.16 0.04 -0.10
N LEU A 177 -26.58 -0.90 0.66
CA LEU A 177 -25.17 -1.26 0.53
C LEU A 177 -24.87 -1.87 -0.86
N LEU A 178 -25.70 -2.80 -1.32
CA LEU A 178 -25.53 -3.42 -2.64
C LEU A 178 -25.57 -2.36 -3.74
N LYS A 179 -26.59 -1.48 -3.72
CA LYS A 179 -26.72 -0.39 -4.68
C LYS A 179 -25.50 0.53 -4.67
N LEU A 180 -25.04 0.92 -3.49
CA LEU A 180 -23.84 1.75 -3.34
C LEU A 180 -22.60 1.07 -3.94
N LEU A 181 -22.35 -0.19 -3.59
CA LEU A 181 -21.15 -0.90 -4.05
C LEU A 181 -21.21 -1.20 -5.55
N ASN A 182 -22.39 -1.51 -6.10
CA ASN A 182 -22.56 -1.65 -7.54
C ASN A 182 -22.19 -0.36 -8.29
N ASP A 183 -22.68 0.79 -7.83
CA ASP A 183 -22.34 2.09 -8.42
C ASP A 183 -20.83 2.36 -8.31
N VAL A 184 -20.25 2.13 -7.13
CA VAL A 184 -18.82 2.27 -6.87
C VAL A 184 -17.94 1.38 -7.75
N ILE A 185 -18.36 0.15 -8.05
CA ILE A 185 -17.57 -0.80 -8.86
C ILE A 185 -17.79 -0.54 -10.35
N PHE A 186 -19.05 -0.46 -10.80
CA PHE A 186 -19.40 -0.57 -12.21
C PHE A 186 -19.72 0.74 -12.92
N ASN A 187 -20.03 1.83 -12.20
CA ASN A 187 -20.32 3.11 -12.85
C ASN A 187 -19.01 3.87 -13.16
N PRO A 188 -18.61 4.05 -14.43
CA PRO A 188 -17.35 4.71 -14.76
C PRO A 188 -17.32 6.19 -14.36
N GLU A 189 -18.49 6.83 -14.20
CA GLU A 189 -18.60 8.24 -13.81
C GLU A 189 -18.43 8.46 -12.30
N VAL A 190 -18.55 7.39 -11.50
CA VAL A 190 -18.41 7.46 -10.05
C VAL A 190 -16.95 7.28 -9.66
N ALA A 191 -16.39 8.32 -9.06
CA ALA A 191 -15.01 8.34 -8.56
C ALA A 191 -13.98 7.86 -9.62
N PRO A 192 -13.97 8.43 -10.85
CA PRO A 192 -13.13 7.93 -11.93
C PRO A 192 -11.63 8.07 -11.65
N LYS A 193 -11.24 9.00 -10.77
CA LYS A 193 -9.86 9.25 -10.37
C LYS A 193 -9.74 9.43 -8.86
N LYS A 194 -8.70 8.86 -8.26
CA LYS A 194 -8.33 9.11 -6.86
C LYS A 194 -7.88 10.54 -6.65
N VAL A 195 -6.91 10.97 -7.46
CA VAL A 195 -6.34 12.31 -7.47
C VAL A 195 -6.42 12.83 -8.89
N ASN A 196 -7.10 13.96 -9.07
CA ASN A 196 -7.14 14.67 -10.33
C ASN A 196 -6.16 15.85 -10.30
N LEU A 197 -5.49 16.08 -11.42
CA LEU A 197 -4.49 17.14 -11.61
C LEU A 197 -4.80 17.99 -12.86
N ASP A 198 -5.99 17.82 -13.43
CA ASP A 198 -6.44 18.59 -14.58
C ASP A 198 -6.77 20.03 -14.14
N PRO A 199 -6.06 21.06 -14.63
CA PRO A 199 -6.26 22.44 -14.21
C PRO A 199 -7.61 23.04 -14.64
N GLU A 200 -8.33 22.38 -15.55
CA GLU A 200 -9.60 22.87 -16.09
C GLU A 200 -10.82 22.47 -15.24
N VAL A 201 -10.63 21.69 -14.17
CA VAL A 201 -11.71 21.22 -13.29
C VAL A 201 -11.41 21.52 -11.82
N ASP A 202 -12.45 21.48 -10.99
CA ASP A 202 -12.28 21.58 -9.55
C ASP A 202 -11.56 20.32 -9.02
N LEU A 203 -10.30 20.48 -8.59
CA LEU A 203 -9.46 19.37 -8.17
C LEU A 203 -10.00 18.65 -6.92
N VAL A 204 -10.69 19.36 -6.02
CA VAL A 204 -11.23 18.78 -4.78
C VAL A 204 -12.45 17.94 -5.12
N LEU A 205 -13.40 18.49 -5.88
CA LEU A 205 -14.63 17.78 -6.23
C LEU A 205 -14.39 16.64 -7.24
N SER A 206 -13.38 16.77 -8.10
CA SER A 206 -13.07 15.75 -9.12
C SER A 206 -12.07 14.67 -8.66
N SER A 207 -11.57 14.76 -7.42
CA SER A 207 -10.73 13.74 -6.80
C SER A 207 -11.55 12.91 -5.81
N ALA A 208 -11.45 11.59 -5.89
CA ALA A 208 -12.13 10.69 -4.96
C ALA A 208 -11.44 10.55 -3.59
N VAL A 209 -10.19 11.02 -3.47
CA VAL A 209 -9.46 11.03 -2.19
C VAL A 209 -10.26 11.80 -1.13
N ASN A 210 -10.29 11.27 0.10
CA ASN A 210 -11.11 11.73 1.21
C ASN A 210 -10.28 12.44 2.28
#